data_AF-A0A8G2BN82-F1
#
_entry.id   AF-A0A8G2BN82-F1
#
_cell.length_a   1.000
_cell.length_b   1.000
_cell.length_c   1.000
_cell.angle_alpha   90.00
_cell.angle_beta   90.00
_cell.angle_gamma   90.00
#
_symmetry.space_group_name_H-M   'P 1'
#
loop_
_entity.id
_entity.type
_entity.pdbx_description
1 polymer ?
#
loop_
_entity_poly.entity_id
_entity_poly.type
_entity_poly.pdbx_seq_one_letter_code
_entity_poly.pdbx_strand_id
1 'polypeptide(L)'
;MTDIQIDIDTSAVDAVIRAWAVMPERAIAVLTAGVTEATLLLERETKERTPRGATGALEASIAAQPAQVSPEAVVGSIGSSQPHALHVELGTRPHMPPIAPLVDWAKAKFGVDPEEAERIAWGVARKIAAKGTEGQHMFASALAANEGQIASIFERHIQGLAAELAEVPGV
;
A
#
# COMPACT_ATOMS: atom_id res chain seq x y z
N MET A 1 -10.83 10.54 -0.04
CA MET A 1 -9.36 10.60 0.00
C MET A 1 -9.03 10.93 1.43
N THR A 2 -8.35 10.03 2.15
CA THR A 2 -7.80 10.38 3.45
C THR A 2 -6.49 11.08 3.15
N ASP A 3 -6.47 12.39 3.34
CA ASP A 3 -5.25 13.17 3.19
C ASP A 3 -4.39 12.92 4.42
N ILE A 4 -3.15 12.49 4.20
CA ILE A 4 -2.18 12.32 5.27
C ILE A 4 -1.25 13.53 5.23
N GLN A 5 -1.12 14.19 6.37
CA GLN A 5 -0.17 15.26 6.56
C GLN A 5 1.13 14.63 7.05
N ILE A 6 2.15 14.64 6.19
CA ILE A 6 3.52 14.33 6.58
C ILE A 6 4.17 15.65 6.97
N ASP A 7 4.54 15.77 8.24
CA ASP A 7 5.32 16.91 8.70
C ASP A 7 6.74 16.78 8.15
N ILE A 8 7.11 17.69 7.25
CA ILE A 8 8.46 17.78 6.69
C ILE A 8 9.11 19.04 7.27
N ASP A 9 10.35 18.91 7.74
CA ASP A 9 11.16 20.04 8.20
C ASP A 9 11.24 21.13 7.11
N THR A 10 11.02 22.39 7.48
CA THR A 10 11.02 23.52 6.54
C THR A 10 12.37 23.69 5.83
N SER A 11 13.48 23.35 6.50
CA SER A 11 14.83 23.37 5.90
C SER A 11 15.00 22.31 4.81
N ALA A 12 14.31 21.16 4.93
CA ALA A 12 14.29 20.12 3.92
C ALA A 12 13.51 20.60 2.68
N VAL A 13 12.39 21.30 2.88
CA VAL A 13 11.61 21.91 1.78
C VAL A 13 12.45 22.95 1.03
N ASP A 14 13.17 23.82 1.74
CA ASP A 14 14.05 24.82 1.14
C ASP A 14 15.17 24.19 0.30
N ALA A 15 15.75 23.08 0.77
CA ALA A 15 16.76 22.34 0.02
C ALA A 15 16.20 21.78 -1.29
N VAL A 16 14.99 21.21 -1.26
CA VAL A 16 14.31 20.73 -2.47
C VAL A 16 14.04 21.88 -3.44
N ILE A 17 13.51 23.01 -2.96
CA ILE A 17 13.22 24.18 -3.82
C ILE A 17 14.51 24.70 -4.50
N ARG A 18 15.59 24.87 -3.74
CA ARG A 18 16.87 25.33 -4.30
C ARG A 18 17.47 24.32 -5.28
N ALA A 19 17.45 23.04 -4.92
CA ALA A 19 17.92 21.97 -5.80
C ALA A 19 17.08 21.88 -7.08
N TRP A 20 15.76 22.12 -7.00
CA TRP A 20 14.91 22.16 -8.18
C TRP A 20 15.27 23.29 -9.14
N ALA A 21 15.66 24.46 -8.59
CA ALA A 21 16.04 25.61 -9.40
C ALA A 21 17.39 25.44 -10.10
N VAL A 22 18.36 24.78 -9.46
CA VAL A 22 19.75 24.71 -9.96
C VAL A 22 20.10 23.35 -10.59
N MET A 23 19.49 22.27 -10.09
CA MET A 23 19.78 20.88 -10.47
C MET A 23 18.48 20.05 -10.56
N PRO A 24 17.52 20.45 -11.42
CA PRO A 24 16.17 19.87 -11.48
C PRO A 24 16.16 18.36 -11.74
N GLU A 25 17.00 17.88 -12.65
CA GLU A 25 17.08 16.44 -12.96
C GLU A 25 17.48 15.62 -11.73
N ARG A 26 18.38 16.16 -10.90
CA ARG A 26 18.83 15.50 -9.68
C ARG A 26 17.77 15.54 -8.59
N ALA A 27 17.09 16.68 -8.42
CA ALA A 27 15.97 16.80 -7.49
C ALA A 27 14.85 15.78 -7.84
N ILE A 28 14.47 15.68 -9.12
CA ILE A 28 13.49 14.69 -9.61
C ILE A 28 13.96 13.26 -9.30
N ALA A 29 15.22 12.94 -9.58
CA ALA A 29 15.77 11.60 -9.34
C ALA A 29 15.73 11.22 -7.85
N VAL A 30 16.08 12.14 -6.95
CA VAL A 30 16.04 11.91 -5.50
C VAL A 30 14.61 11.74 -5.00
N LEU A 31 13.67 12.60 -5.41
CA LEU A 31 12.26 12.44 -5.04
C LEU A 31 11.68 11.13 -5.57
N THR A 32 12.04 10.76 -6.80
CA THR A 32 11.65 9.46 -7.40
C THR A 32 12.16 8.30 -6.57
N ALA A 33 13.43 8.34 -6.15
CA ALA A 33 14.00 7.30 -5.28
C ALA A 33 13.27 7.21 -3.92
N GLY A 34 12.98 8.35 -3.29
CA GLY A 34 12.23 8.39 -2.04
C GLY A 34 10.81 7.85 -2.17
N VAL A 35 10.08 8.25 -3.23
CA VAL A 35 8.74 7.73 -3.53
C VAL A 35 8.78 6.23 -3.79
N THR A 36 9.74 5.73 -4.57
CA THR A 36 9.90 4.30 -4.84
C THR A 36 10.20 3.52 -3.56
N GLU A 37 11.08 4.01 -2.70
CA GLU A 37 11.38 3.34 -1.43
C GLU A 37 10.15 3.29 -0.51
N ALA A 38 9.41 4.41 -0.41
CA ALA A 38 8.19 4.49 0.39
C ALA A 38 7.08 3.56 -0.14
N THR A 39 6.87 3.46 -1.45
CA THR A 39 5.86 2.56 -2.00
C THR A 39 6.25 1.09 -1.87
N LEU A 40 7.55 0.75 -1.95
CA LEU A 40 8.02 -0.62 -1.69
C LEU A 40 7.86 -1.02 -0.21
N LEU A 41 8.08 -0.08 0.72
CA LEU A 41 7.75 -0.30 2.13
C LEU A 41 6.26 -0.58 2.30
N LEU A 42 5.41 0.28 1.73
CA LEU A 42 3.96 0.13 1.81
C LEU A 42 3.46 -1.16 1.14
N GLU A 43 4.08 -1.59 0.04
CA GLU A 43 3.78 -2.88 -0.58
C GLU A 43 4.01 -4.03 0.40
N ARG A 44 5.20 -4.10 1.02
CA ARG A 44 5.53 -5.13 2.03
C ARG A 44 4.52 -5.09 3.18
N GLU A 45 4.30 -3.92 3.74
CA GLU A 45 3.44 -3.72 4.91
C GLU A 45 1.97 -4.04 4.61
N THR A 46 1.49 -3.73 3.40
CA THR A 46 0.14 -4.10 2.95
C THR A 46 0.03 -5.61 2.76
N LYS A 47 1.04 -6.26 2.18
CA LYS A 47 1.08 -7.73 2.04
C LYS A 47 0.98 -8.42 3.41
N GLU A 48 1.76 -7.97 4.39
CA GLU A 48 1.74 -8.55 5.74
C GLU A 48 0.38 -8.40 6.44
N ARG A 49 -0.37 -7.32 6.15
CA ARG A 49 -1.73 -7.09 6.67
C ARG A 49 -2.83 -7.78 5.87
N THR A 50 -2.52 -8.32 4.69
CA THR A 50 -3.51 -8.91 3.81
C THR A 50 -3.92 -10.29 4.33
N PRO A 51 -5.22 -10.56 4.52
CA PRO A 51 -5.66 -11.89 4.90
C PRO A 51 -5.27 -12.93 3.85
N ARG A 52 -4.72 -14.04 4.31
CA ARG A 52 -4.38 -15.16 3.44
C ARG A 52 -5.63 -15.96 3.07
N GLY A 53 -6.02 -15.86 1.80
CA GLY A 53 -7.03 -16.73 1.17
C GLY A 53 -6.48 -18.14 0.87
N ALA A 54 -7.26 -18.97 0.18
CA ALA A 54 -6.90 -20.37 -0.11
C ALA A 54 -5.53 -20.53 -0.81
N THR A 55 -5.18 -19.59 -1.71
CA THR A 55 -3.97 -19.64 -2.54
C THR A 55 -2.95 -18.55 -2.21
N GLY A 56 -3.30 -17.58 -1.36
CA GLY A 56 -2.50 -16.36 -1.15
C GLY A 56 -2.47 -15.39 -2.35
N ALA A 57 -3.31 -15.60 -3.38
CA ALA A 57 -3.27 -14.81 -4.60
C ALA A 57 -3.53 -13.31 -4.41
N LEU A 58 -4.31 -12.92 -3.39
CA LEU A 58 -4.57 -11.52 -3.09
C LEU A 58 -3.30 -10.81 -2.58
N GLU A 59 -2.63 -11.38 -1.58
CA GLU A 59 -1.36 -10.88 -1.06
C GLU A 59 -0.32 -10.78 -2.19
N ALA A 60 -0.18 -11.83 -3.00
CA ALA A 60 0.77 -11.85 -4.11
C ALA A 60 0.46 -10.80 -5.20
N SER A 61 -0.79 -10.36 -5.31
CA SER A 61 -1.22 -9.37 -6.32
C SER A 61 -0.97 -7.92 -5.94
N ILE A 62 -0.64 -7.65 -4.67
CA ILE A 62 -0.33 -6.31 -4.21
C ILE A 62 1.04 -5.91 -4.73
N ALA A 63 1.12 -4.75 -5.37
CA ALA A 63 2.36 -4.26 -5.95
C ALA A 63 2.41 -2.72 -5.94
N ALA A 64 3.59 -2.18 -5.69
CA ALA A 64 3.95 -0.82 -6.01
C ALA A 64 4.01 -0.64 -7.53
N GLN A 65 3.45 0.47 -8.00
CA GLN A 65 3.61 0.90 -9.38
C GLN A 65 4.88 1.76 -9.49
N PRO A 66 5.54 1.78 -10.66
CA PRO A 66 6.60 2.74 -10.93
C PRO A 66 6.12 4.16 -10.63
N ALA A 67 6.99 4.95 -9.99
CA ALA A 67 6.68 6.34 -9.69
C ALA A 67 6.40 7.11 -10.98
N GLN A 68 5.31 7.87 -10.98
CA GLN A 68 4.92 8.73 -12.09
C GLN A 68 5.50 10.11 -11.84
N VAL A 69 6.28 10.61 -12.80
CA VAL A 69 6.90 11.93 -12.74
C VAL A 69 6.14 12.88 -13.66
N SER A 70 5.66 13.99 -13.11
CA SER A 70 5.11 15.13 -13.85
C SER A 70 5.88 16.41 -13.51
N PRO A 71 5.67 17.51 -14.25
CA PRO A 71 6.26 18.80 -13.88
C PRO A 71 5.88 19.29 -12.48
N GLU A 72 4.72 18.87 -11.96
CA GLU A 72 4.17 19.32 -10.68
C GLU A 72 4.44 18.36 -9.51
N ALA A 73 4.65 17.07 -9.80
CA ALA A 73 4.75 16.06 -8.74
C ALA A 73 5.50 14.78 -9.15
N VAL A 74 6.03 14.10 -8.15
CA VAL A 74 6.41 12.68 -8.22
C VAL A 74 5.39 11.90 -7.41
N VAL A 75 4.64 11.01 -8.06
CA VAL A 75 3.53 10.28 -7.45
C VAL A 75 3.84 8.79 -7.40
N GLY A 76 3.77 8.22 -6.20
CA GLY A 76 3.82 6.78 -5.97
C GLY A 76 2.43 6.22 -5.72
N SER A 77 2.17 5.00 -6.19
CA SER A 77 0.95 4.28 -5.85
C SER A 77 1.23 2.81 -5.60
N ILE A 78 0.41 2.21 -4.74
CA ILE A 78 0.33 0.77 -4.54
C ILE A 78 -1.09 0.33 -4.82
N GLY A 79 -1.26 -0.90 -5.31
CA GLY A 79 -2.57 -1.42 -5.64
C GLY A 79 -2.56 -2.94 -5.78
N SER A 80 -3.73 -3.49 -6.06
CA SER A 80 -3.91 -4.92 -6.31
C SER A 80 -4.49 -5.13 -7.70
N SER A 81 -3.98 -6.12 -8.43
CA SER A 81 -4.56 -6.54 -9.71
C SER A 81 -5.82 -7.40 -9.56
N GLN A 82 -6.15 -7.83 -8.34
CA GLN A 82 -7.35 -8.61 -8.05
C GLN A 82 -8.58 -7.71 -7.88
N PRO A 83 -9.66 -7.88 -8.68
CA PRO A 83 -10.86 -7.04 -8.59
C PRO A 83 -11.56 -7.10 -7.23
N HIS A 84 -11.46 -8.24 -6.54
CA HIS A 84 -12.11 -8.42 -5.25
C HIS A 84 -11.35 -7.77 -4.08
N ALA A 85 -10.15 -7.23 -4.30
CA ALA A 85 -9.36 -6.57 -3.26
C ALA A 85 -10.10 -5.39 -2.62
N LEU A 86 -10.88 -4.64 -3.40
CA LEU A 86 -11.70 -3.53 -2.90
C LEU A 86 -12.70 -3.99 -1.83
N HIS A 87 -13.32 -5.16 -2.04
CA HIS A 87 -14.28 -5.75 -1.12
C HIS A 87 -13.62 -6.29 0.16
N VAL A 88 -12.35 -6.68 0.08
CA VAL A 88 -11.55 -7.07 1.25
C VAL A 88 -11.11 -5.83 2.03
N GLU A 89 -10.69 -4.77 1.34
CA GLU A 89 -10.29 -3.50 1.94
C GLU A 89 -11.45 -2.83 2.68
N LEU A 90 -12.60 -2.68 2.01
CA LEU A 90 -13.72 -1.85 2.49
C LEU A 90 -14.88 -2.66 3.09
N GLY A 91 -14.89 -3.97 2.89
CA GLY A 91 -16.02 -4.82 3.25
C GLY A 91 -17.13 -4.82 2.21
N THR A 92 -18.22 -5.49 2.53
CA THR A 92 -19.38 -5.64 1.63
C THR A 92 -20.69 -5.55 2.39
N ARG A 93 -21.74 -5.13 1.70
CA ARG A 93 -23.13 -5.26 2.19
C ARG A 93 -23.56 -6.74 2.20
N PRO A 94 -24.60 -7.10 2.97
CA PRO A 94 -25.15 -8.45 2.95
C PRO A 94 -25.48 -8.93 1.53
N HIS A 95 -24.97 -10.10 1.17
CA HIS A 95 -25.17 -10.76 -0.12
C HIS A 95 -24.86 -12.26 0.00
N MET A 96 -25.36 -13.10 -0.91
CA MET A 96 -24.98 -14.51 -0.95
C MET A 96 -23.69 -14.67 -1.77
N PRO A 97 -22.56 -15.05 -1.15
CA PRO A 97 -21.32 -15.28 -1.89
C PRO A 97 -21.35 -16.62 -2.64
N PRO A 98 -20.50 -16.82 -3.66
CA PRO A 98 -20.30 -18.12 -4.26
C PRO A 98 -19.70 -19.09 -3.22
N ILE A 99 -20.23 -20.32 -3.17
CA ILE A 99 -19.84 -21.32 -2.16
C ILE A 99 -18.48 -21.95 -2.46
N ALA A 100 -18.19 -22.26 -3.73
CA ALA A 100 -16.97 -22.99 -4.08
C ALA A 100 -15.67 -22.32 -3.56
N PRO A 101 -15.45 -20.99 -3.71
CA PRO A 101 -14.29 -20.33 -3.12
C PRO A 101 -14.21 -20.42 -1.59
N LEU A 102 -15.36 -20.47 -0.90
CA LEU A 102 -15.41 -20.61 0.55
C LEU A 102 -15.07 -22.04 0.99
N VAL A 103 -15.39 -23.05 0.19
CA VAL A 103 -14.98 -24.44 0.43
C VAL A 103 -13.46 -24.57 0.34
N ASP A 104 -12.86 -24.02 -0.72
CA ASP A 104 -11.40 -24.06 -0.91
C ASP A 104 -10.68 -23.31 0.22
N TRP A 105 -11.20 -22.16 0.63
CA TRP A 105 -10.70 -21.44 1.79
C TRP A 105 -10.85 -22.24 3.09
N ALA A 106 -11.98 -22.90 3.32
CA ALA A 106 -12.21 -23.69 4.54
C ALA A 106 -11.24 -24.88 4.61
N LYS A 107 -11.00 -25.57 3.48
CA LYS A 107 -9.98 -26.63 3.37
C LYS A 107 -8.59 -26.09 3.71
N ALA A 108 -8.19 -24.99 3.07
CA ALA A 108 -6.87 -24.40 3.28
C ALA A 108 -6.66 -23.89 4.71
N LYS A 109 -7.71 -23.33 5.32
CA LYS A 109 -7.63 -22.73 6.66
C LYS A 109 -7.70 -23.74 7.80
N PHE A 110 -8.55 -24.76 7.67
CA PHE A 110 -8.86 -25.68 8.76
C PHE A 110 -8.30 -27.09 8.55
N GLY A 111 -7.81 -27.42 7.36
CA GLY A 111 -7.26 -28.76 7.06
C GLY A 111 -8.30 -29.88 7.15
N VAL A 112 -9.57 -29.57 6.90
CA VAL A 112 -10.71 -30.50 7.04
C VAL A 112 -11.02 -31.24 5.74
N ASP A 113 -11.77 -32.33 5.84
CA ASP A 113 -12.27 -33.08 4.69
C ASP A 113 -13.27 -32.26 3.84
N PRO A 114 -13.58 -32.70 2.61
CA PRO A 114 -14.48 -31.96 1.72
C PRO A 114 -15.89 -31.73 2.26
N GLU A 115 -16.46 -32.67 3.01
CA GLU A 115 -17.82 -32.55 3.52
C GLU A 115 -17.89 -31.52 4.65
N GLU A 116 -16.93 -31.55 5.57
CA GLU A 116 -16.82 -30.55 6.63
C GLU A 116 -16.50 -29.16 6.07
N ALA A 117 -15.63 -29.08 5.06
CA ALA A 117 -15.36 -27.82 4.37
C ALA A 117 -16.63 -27.20 3.75
N GLU A 118 -17.50 -28.03 3.17
CA GLU A 118 -18.78 -27.57 2.63
C GLU A 118 -19.73 -27.08 3.71
N ARG A 119 -19.82 -27.77 4.86
CA ARG A 119 -20.62 -27.32 6.01
C ARG A 119 -20.14 -25.96 6.52
N ILE A 120 -18.83 -25.78 6.68
CA ILE A 120 -18.22 -24.51 7.08
C ILE A 120 -18.52 -23.42 6.05
N ALA A 121 -18.33 -23.70 4.76
CA ALA A 121 -18.56 -22.75 3.69
C ALA A 121 -20.01 -22.23 3.68
N TRP A 122 -21.00 -23.10 3.83
CA TRP A 122 -22.41 -22.69 3.95
C TRP A 122 -22.70 -21.87 5.20
N GLY A 123 -22.08 -22.22 6.34
CA GLY A 123 -22.20 -21.43 7.57
C GLY A 123 -21.67 -20.00 7.39
N VAL A 124 -20.49 -19.85 6.78
CA VAL A 124 -19.89 -18.56 6.45
C VAL A 124 -20.74 -17.80 5.43
N ALA A 125 -21.20 -18.46 4.37
CA ALA A 125 -22.03 -17.86 3.34
C ALA A 125 -23.33 -17.29 3.92
N ARG A 126 -23.99 -18.01 4.83
CA ARG A 126 -25.20 -17.55 5.53
C ARG A 126 -24.91 -16.34 6.42
N LYS A 127 -23.76 -16.31 7.09
CA LYS A 127 -23.34 -15.15 7.89
C LYS A 127 -23.14 -13.91 7.00
N ILE A 128 -22.46 -14.07 5.87
CA ILE A 128 -22.25 -12.99 4.87
C ILE A 128 -23.59 -12.56 4.27
N ALA A 129 -24.48 -13.49 3.97
CA ALA A 129 -25.82 -13.18 3.46
C ALA A 129 -26.66 -12.37 4.45
N ALA A 130 -26.47 -12.58 5.75
CA ALA A 130 -27.17 -11.83 6.79
C ALA A 130 -26.52 -10.48 7.12
N LYS A 131 -25.19 -10.39 7.09
CA LYS A 131 -24.43 -9.26 7.69
C LYS A 131 -23.46 -8.56 6.73
N GLY A 132 -23.10 -9.18 5.62
CA GLY A 132 -22.00 -8.73 4.78
C GLY A 132 -20.64 -9.09 5.38
N THR A 133 -19.62 -8.34 4.98
CA THR A 133 -18.25 -8.47 5.51
C THR A 133 -17.74 -7.13 6.00
N GLU A 134 -16.96 -7.15 7.09
CA GLU A 134 -16.21 -5.99 7.56
C GLU A 134 -14.93 -5.81 6.72
N GLY A 135 -14.56 -4.56 6.46
CA GLY A 135 -13.33 -4.21 5.76
C GLY A 135 -12.10 -4.54 6.61
N GLN A 136 -11.07 -5.05 5.95
CA GLN A 136 -9.78 -5.35 6.59
C GLN A 136 -8.86 -4.13 6.61
N HIS A 137 -9.16 -3.11 5.82
CA HIS A 137 -8.41 -1.85 5.78
C HIS A 137 -6.89 -2.07 5.63
N MET A 138 -6.48 -3.04 4.82
CA MET A 138 -5.10 -3.46 4.65
C MET A 138 -4.23 -2.32 4.09
N PHE A 139 -4.72 -1.56 3.13
CA PHE A 139 -4.00 -0.40 2.57
C PHE A 139 -3.98 0.77 3.56
N ALA A 140 -5.15 1.15 4.09
CA ALA A 140 -5.24 2.28 5.00
C ALA A 140 -4.42 2.05 6.29
N SER A 141 -4.45 0.84 6.82
CA SER A 141 -3.70 0.47 8.04
C SER A 141 -2.19 0.37 7.78
N ALA A 142 -1.76 -0.10 6.60
CA ALA A 142 -0.35 -0.12 6.24
C ALA A 142 0.19 1.31 6.17
N LEU A 143 -0.57 2.23 5.57
CA LEU A 143 -0.20 3.62 5.45
C LEU A 143 -0.13 4.31 6.83
N ALA A 144 -1.20 4.24 7.61
CA ALA A 144 -1.26 4.87 8.94
C ALA A 144 -0.17 4.34 9.90
N ALA A 145 0.15 3.05 9.83
CA ALA A 145 1.17 2.45 10.68
C ALA A 145 2.61 2.83 10.30
N ASN A 146 2.84 3.34 9.08
CA ASN A 146 4.17 3.59 8.53
C ASN A 146 4.45 5.07 8.23
N GLU A 147 3.57 6.00 8.63
CA GLU A 147 3.73 7.44 8.39
C GLU A 147 5.11 7.97 8.81
N GLY A 148 5.56 7.63 10.02
CA GLY A 148 6.87 8.06 10.53
C GLY A 148 8.05 7.47 9.72
N GLN A 149 7.96 6.20 9.31
CA GLN A 149 9.01 5.59 8.50
C GLN A 149 9.05 6.18 7.08
N ILE A 150 7.89 6.52 6.52
CA ILE A 150 7.80 7.23 5.24
C ILE A 150 8.43 8.61 5.35
N ALA A 151 8.14 9.37 6.41
CA ALA A 151 8.79 10.65 6.68
C ALA A 151 10.32 10.50 6.74
N SER A 152 10.83 9.54 7.51
CA SER A 152 12.27 9.27 7.61
C SER A 152 12.91 8.82 6.28
N ILE A 153 12.17 8.16 5.39
CA ILE A 153 12.64 7.86 4.02
C ILE A 153 12.88 9.18 3.29
N PHE A 154 11.89 10.06 3.24
CA PHE A 154 12.01 11.34 2.54
C PHE A 154 13.08 12.24 3.14
N GLU A 155 13.14 12.37 4.45
CA GLU A 155 14.16 13.15 5.14
C GLU A 155 15.57 12.72 4.73
N ARG A 156 15.84 11.40 4.73
CA ARG A 156 17.15 10.86 4.37
C ARG A 156 17.52 11.16 2.91
N HIS A 157 16.57 11.00 1.97
CA HIS A 157 16.79 11.33 0.56
C HIS A 157 17.05 12.83 0.37
N ILE A 158 16.26 13.69 1.02
CA ILE A 158 16.39 15.15 0.93
C ILE A 158 17.70 15.63 1.57
N GLN A 159 18.12 15.05 2.70
CA GLN A 159 19.41 15.37 3.32
C GLN A 159 20.58 15.07 2.39
N GLY A 160 20.52 13.96 1.65
CA GLY A 160 21.51 13.65 0.60
C GLY A 160 21.54 14.71 -0.51
N LEU A 161 20.36 15.12 -0.99
CA LEU A 161 20.24 16.19 -1.99
C LEU A 161 20.78 17.54 -1.49
N ALA A 162 20.51 17.87 -0.22
CA ALA A 162 20.99 19.10 0.40
C ALA A 162 22.52 19.13 0.50
N ALA A 163 23.14 17.99 0.82
CA ALA A 163 24.60 17.87 0.85
C ALA A 163 25.21 18.04 -0.54
N GLU A 164 24.62 17.42 -1.57
CA GLU A 164 25.06 17.58 -2.97
C GLU A 164 24.93 19.04 -3.44
N LEU A 165 23.82 19.71 -3.09
CA LEU A 165 23.60 21.11 -3.44
C LEU A 165 24.67 22.02 -2.84
N ALA A 166 25.13 21.77 -1.61
CA ALA A 166 26.16 22.56 -0.94
C ALA A 166 27.54 22.46 -1.61
N GLU A 167 27.76 21.45 -2.45
CA GLU A 167 28.99 21.29 -3.24
C GLU A 167 28.93 22.03 -4.60
N VAL A 168 27.75 22.52 -5.00
CA VAL A 168 27.57 23.26 -6.26
C VAL A 168 28.15 24.68 -6.13
N PRO A 169 29.19 25.04 -6.89
CA PRO A 169 29.81 26.36 -6.75
C PRO A 169 28.85 27.49 -7.14
N GLY A 170 28.71 28.50 -6.27
CA GLY A 170 27.91 29.70 -6.56
C GLY A 170 26.42 29.61 -6.22
N VAL A 171 26.02 28.57 -5.49
CA VAL A 171 24.72 28.40 -4.80
C VAL A 171 24.94 28.50 -3.29
#